data_AF-A0A7S3RWY9-F1
#
_entry.id   AF-A0A7S3RWY9-F1
#
_cell.length_a   1.000
_cell.length_b   1.000
_cell.length_c   1.000
_cell.angle_alpha   90.00
_cell.angle_beta   90.00
_cell.angle_gamma   90.00
#
_symmetry.space_group_name_H-M   'P 1'
#
loop_
_entity.id
_entity.type
_entity.pdbx_description
1 polymer ?
#
loop_
_entity_poly.entity_id
_entity_poly.type
_entity_poly.pdbx_seq_one_letter_code
_entity_poly.pdbx_strand_id
1 'polypeptide(L)'
;VAWTRAVIAGTVMPTLRSEEPPLDNLAPVVRLVGSTIDPLALRARTDVLLLVHAPWGGERAAVLLEEIDALARLWLHERRLRFASIDVSRNDIPRSLGVASVPAL
;
A
#
# COMPACT_ATOMS: atom_id res chain seq x y z
N VAL A 1 4.37 12.76 32.32
CA VAL A 1 3.23 13.71 32.34
C VAL A 1 3.16 14.60 31.08
N ALA A 2 4.28 14.94 30.42
CA ALA A 2 4.27 15.75 29.19
C ALA A 2 3.65 15.03 27.96
N TRP A 3 4.03 13.78 27.69
CA TRP A 3 3.51 13.00 26.56
C TRP A 3 1.98 12.85 26.60
N THR A 4 1.41 12.52 27.76
CA THR A 4 -0.05 12.37 27.94
C THR A 4 -0.80 13.66 27.60
N ARG A 5 -0.28 14.83 28.01
CA ARG A 5 -0.87 16.12 27.68
C ARG A 5 -0.82 16.41 26.18
N ALA A 6 0.29 16.07 25.53
CA ALA A 6 0.46 16.23 24.09
C ALA A 6 -0.48 15.31 23.29
N VAL A 7 -0.72 14.08 23.75
CA VAL A 7 -1.73 13.18 23.17
C VAL A 7 -3.14 13.75 23.32
N ILE A 8 -3.51 14.22 24.52
CA ILE A 8 -4.82 14.83 24.78
C ILE A 8 -5.02 16.10 23.93
N ALA A 9 -3.97 16.90 23.75
CA ALA A 9 -3.99 18.10 22.91
C ALA A 9 -3.96 17.79 21.40
N GLY A 10 -3.80 16.52 21.01
CA GLY A 10 -3.71 16.10 19.60
C GLY A 10 -2.43 16.55 18.89
N THR A 11 -1.39 16.94 19.62
CA THR A 11 -0.12 17.43 19.04
C THR A 11 0.89 16.33 18.77
N VAL A 12 0.61 15.10 19.19
CA VAL A 12 1.44 13.92 18.91
C VAL A 12 0.97 13.27 17.63
N MET A 13 1.86 13.17 16.65
CA MET A 13 1.61 12.38 15.44
C MET A 13 1.62 10.89 15.79
N PRO A 14 0.64 10.10 15.31
CA PRO A 14 0.66 8.66 15.49
C PRO A 14 1.88 8.07 14.79
N THR A 15 2.49 7.05 15.41
CA THR A 15 3.55 6.28 14.78
C THR A 15 2.94 5.49 13.62
N LEU A 16 3.47 5.70 12.42
CA LEU A 16 3.13 4.92 11.23
C LEU A 16 4.18 3.84 11.03
N ARG A 17 3.79 2.56 11.13
CA ARG A 17 4.71 1.47 10.77
C ARG A 17 4.87 1.45 9.26
N SER A 18 6.11 1.62 8.81
CA SER A 18 6.45 1.59 7.39
C SER A 18 7.84 0.98 7.24
N GLU A 19 8.01 0.15 6.23
CA GLU A 19 9.34 -0.16 5.72
C GLU A 19 9.95 1.09 5.05
N GLU A 20 11.26 1.04 4.82
CA GLU A 20 11.92 2.03 3.98
C GLU A 20 11.39 1.90 2.53
N PRO A 21 11.08 3.02 1.86
CA PRO A 21 10.75 2.98 0.45
C PRO A 21 11.86 2.31 -0.36
N PRO A 22 11.54 1.45 -1.34
CA PRO A 22 12.55 0.83 -2.19
C PRO A 22 13.31 1.91 -2.97
N LEU A 23 14.63 1.74 -3.11
CA LEU A 23 15.48 2.62 -3.91
C LEU A 23 15.02 2.68 -5.37
N ASP A 24 14.71 1.51 -5.94
CA ASP A 24 14.18 1.36 -7.28
C ASP A 24 12.80 0.73 -7.25
N ASN A 25 11.83 1.37 -7.91
CA ASN A 25 10.44 0.92 -7.95
C ASN A 25 9.89 0.93 -9.38
N LEU A 26 10.65 0.27 -10.27
CA LEU A 26 10.45 0.28 -11.72
C LEU A 26 9.66 -0.93 -12.24
N ALA A 27 9.21 -1.81 -11.33
CA ALA A 27 8.38 -2.95 -11.70
C ALA A 27 7.01 -2.47 -12.23
N PRO A 28 6.35 -3.23 -13.13
CA PRO A 28 5.01 -2.91 -13.61
C PRO A 28 4.01 -2.71 -12.47
N VAL A 29 4.16 -3.49 -11.40
CA VAL A 29 3.46 -3.31 -10.13
C VAL A 29 4.37 -2.57 -9.15
N VAL A 30 3.98 -1.35 -8.80
CA VAL A 30 4.74 -0.48 -7.89
C VAL A 30 4.58 -0.98 -6.45
N ARG A 31 5.68 -1.29 -5.78
CA ARG A 31 5.65 -1.69 -4.36
C ARG A 31 5.48 -0.46 -3.47
N LEU A 32 4.38 -0.39 -2.75
CA LEU A 32 4.13 0.65 -1.75
C LEU A 32 4.53 0.19 -0.36
N VAL A 33 4.86 1.18 0.47
CA VAL A 33 5.11 1.05 1.91
C VAL A 33 4.20 2.03 2.65
N GLY A 34 4.13 1.94 3.96
CA GLY A 34 3.23 2.77 4.77
C GLY A 34 3.39 4.27 4.49
N SER A 35 4.62 4.75 4.31
CA SER A 35 4.92 6.15 4.02
C SER A 35 4.58 6.61 2.59
N THR A 36 4.37 5.68 1.66
CA THR A 36 4.13 6.00 0.24
C THR A 36 2.68 5.79 -0.22
N ILE A 37 1.85 5.10 0.58
CA ILE A 37 0.45 4.82 0.21
C ILE A 37 -0.38 6.10 -0.05
N ASP A 38 -0.25 7.11 0.80
CA ASP A 38 -1.02 8.35 0.65
C ASP A 38 -0.66 9.11 -0.63
N PRO A 39 0.62 9.48 -0.88
CA PRO A 39 0.98 10.22 -2.09
C PRO A 39 0.90 9.40 -3.38
N LEU A 40 1.09 8.08 -3.34
CA LEU A 40 1.17 7.25 -4.55
C LEU A 40 -0.10 6.46 -4.88
N ALA A 41 -1.02 6.28 -3.94
CA ALA A 41 -2.31 5.62 -4.18
C ALA A 41 -3.50 6.53 -3.88
N LEU A 42 -3.64 7.02 -2.65
CA LEU A 42 -4.87 7.69 -2.20
C LEU A 42 -5.06 9.10 -2.77
N ARG A 43 -3.94 9.80 -2.98
CA ARG A 43 -3.91 11.15 -3.55
C ARG A 43 -3.27 11.18 -4.93
N ALA A 44 -3.18 10.02 -5.57
CA ALA A 44 -2.67 9.91 -6.92
C ALA A 44 -3.57 10.69 -7.90
N ARG A 45 -2.97 11.23 -8.96
CA ARG A 45 -3.71 11.84 -10.08
C ARG A 45 -4.21 10.80 -11.09
N THR A 46 -3.82 9.55 -10.89
CA THR A 46 -4.13 8.38 -11.72
C THR A 46 -4.98 7.43 -10.91
N ASP A 47 -5.75 6.60 -11.59
CA ASP A 47 -6.45 5.48 -10.98
C ASP A 47 -5.43 4.42 -10.56
N VAL A 48 -5.57 3.90 -9.34
CA VAL A 48 -4.61 2.94 -8.76
C VAL A 48 -5.36 1.67 -8.36
N LEU A 49 -5.00 0.55 -9.00
CA LEU A 49 -5.38 -0.78 -8.53
C LEU A 49 -4.36 -1.22 -7.48
N LEU A 50 -4.79 -1.30 -6.22
CA LEU A 50 -3.93 -1.58 -5.08
C LEU A 50 -4.19 -2.99 -4.54
N LEU A 51 -3.23 -3.90 -4.72
CA LEU A 51 -3.27 -5.18 -4.03
C LEU A 51 -2.74 -5.04 -2.60
N VAL A 52 -3.60 -5.32 -1.62
CA VAL A 52 -3.24 -5.39 -0.21
C VAL A 52 -3.02 -6.86 0.15
N HIS A 53 -1.81 -7.22 0.59
CA HIS A 53 -1.43 -8.61 0.85
C HIS A 53 -0.59 -8.78 2.12
N ALA A 54 -0.42 -10.02 2.57
CA ALA A 54 0.47 -10.39 3.67
C ALA A 54 0.89 -11.87 3.55
N PRO A 55 1.94 -12.33 4.26
CA PRO A 55 2.45 -13.71 4.18
C PRO A 55 1.42 -14.78 4.57
N TRP A 56 0.48 -14.48 5.45
CA TRP A 56 -0.59 -15.41 5.85
C TRP A 56 -1.78 -15.46 4.86
N GLY A 57 -1.74 -14.67 3.78
CA GLY A 57 -2.73 -14.71 2.70
C GLY A 57 -2.68 -15.98 1.83
N GLY A 58 -1.73 -16.89 2.11
CA GLY A 58 -1.60 -18.18 1.47
C GLY A 58 -1.34 -18.11 -0.04
N GLU A 59 -1.60 -19.22 -0.72
CA GLU A 59 -1.40 -19.38 -2.16
C GLU A 59 -2.19 -18.35 -2.99
N ARG A 60 -3.40 -17.98 -2.53
CA ARG A 60 -4.24 -16.99 -3.23
C ARG A 60 -3.53 -15.64 -3.39
N ALA A 61 -2.78 -15.19 -2.39
CA ALA A 61 -2.05 -13.93 -2.48
C ALA A 61 -0.92 -13.99 -3.51
N ALA A 62 -0.24 -15.14 -3.62
CA ALA A 62 0.81 -15.34 -4.61
C ALA A 62 0.24 -15.37 -6.04
N VAL A 63 -0.85 -16.10 -6.27
CA VAL A 63 -1.54 -16.14 -7.57
C VAL A 63 -1.98 -14.74 -7.99
N LEU A 64 -2.61 -13.98 -7.10
CA LEU A 64 -3.05 -12.61 -7.41
C LEU A 64 -1.87 -11.66 -7.73
N LEU A 65 -0.72 -11.82 -7.07
CA LEU A 65 0.47 -11.04 -7.40
C LEU A 65 0.95 -11.31 -8.83
N GLU A 66 0.97 -12.57 -9.25
CA GLU A 66 1.36 -12.96 -10.61
C GLU A 66 0.35 -12.48 -11.66
N GLU A 67 -0.95 -12.65 -11.40
CA GLU A 67 -2.02 -12.18 -12.29
C GLU A 67 -2.00 -10.66 -12.46
N ILE A 68 -1.77 -9.91 -11.37
CA ILE A 68 -1.69 -8.45 -11.42
C ILE A 68 -0.41 -7.99 -12.10
N ASP A 69 0.71 -8.69 -11.99
CA ASP A 69 1.91 -8.37 -12.77
C ASP A 69 1.68 -8.59 -14.27
N ALA A 70 1.05 -9.70 -14.65
CA ALA A 70 0.67 -9.96 -16.04
C ALA A 70 -0.29 -8.88 -16.58
N LEU A 71 -1.28 -8.49 -15.78
CA LEU A 71 -2.20 -7.40 -16.07
C LEU A 71 -1.43 -6.07 -16.23
N ALA A 72 -0.56 -5.72 -15.29
CA ALA A 72 0.21 -4.48 -15.35
C ALA A 72 1.06 -4.37 -16.62
N ARG A 73 1.65 -5.47 -17.09
CA ARG A 73 2.41 -5.52 -18.35
C ARG A 73 1.56 -5.25 -19.59
N LEU A 74 0.32 -5.75 -19.62
CA LEU A 74 -0.60 -5.53 -20.74
C LEU A 74 -1.08 -4.08 -20.82
N TRP A 75 -1.19 -3.39 -19.68
CA TRP A 75 -1.68 -2.01 -19.58
C TRP A 75 -0.57 -0.95 -19.51
N LEU A 76 0.69 -1.27 -19.82
CA LEU A 76 1.81 -0.29 -19.82
C LEU A 76 1.59 0.96 -20.70
N HIS A 77 0.71 0.85 -21.69
CA HIS A 77 0.35 1.94 -22.59
C HIS A 77 -0.65 2.94 -21.99
N GLU A 78 -1.41 2.53 -20.96
CA GLU A 78 -2.38 3.38 -20.28
C GLU A 78 -1.69 4.19 -19.19
N ARG A 79 -1.72 5.52 -19.33
CA ARG A 79 -1.00 6.44 -18.42
C ARG A 79 -1.82 6.84 -17.20
N ARG A 80 -3.14 6.65 -17.25
CA ARG A 80 -4.07 6.99 -16.17
C ARG A 80 -4.28 5.84 -15.18
N LEU A 81 -3.85 4.63 -15.50
CA LEU A 81 -3.97 3.46 -14.65
C LEU A 81 -2.59 3.07 -14.10
N ARG A 82 -2.51 2.80 -12.80
CA ARG A 82 -1.32 2.25 -12.16
C ARG A 82 -1.67 1.02 -11.34
N PHE A 83 -0.73 0.09 -11.30
CA PHE A 83 -0.82 -1.12 -10.49
C PHE A 83 0.14 -0.98 -9.33
N ALA A 84 -0.33 -1.29 -8.13
CA ALA A 84 0.46 -1.17 -6.92
C ALA A 84 0.18 -2.35 -5.98
N SER A 85 1.14 -2.67 -5.13
CA SER A 85 0.98 -3.67 -4.07
C SER A 85 1.52 -3.16 -2.75
N ILE A 86 0.96 -3.63 -1.63
CA ILE A 86 1.45 -3.33 -0.29
C ILE A 86 1.38 -4.55 0.64
N ASP A 87 2.48 -4.80 1.36
CA ASP A 87 2.57 -5.84 2.38
C ASP A 87 2.19 -5.27 3.76
N VAL A 88 0.99 -5.60 4.23
CA VAL A 88 0.47 -5.11 5.52
C VAL A 88 1.03 -5.85 6.74
N SER A 89 1.85 -6.89 6.54
CA SER A 89 2.58 -7.49 7.65
C SER A 89 3.66 -6.57 8.22
N ARG A 90 4.15 -5.63 7.41
CA ARG A 90 5.22 -4.68 7.78
C ARG A 90 4.85 -3.21 7.60
N ASN A 91 3.71 -2.92 6.98
CA ASN A 91 3.26 -1.56 6.69
C ASN A 91 1.84 -1.34 7.22
N ASP A 92 1.62 -0.18 7.83
CA ASP A 92 0.29 0.26 8.20
C ASP A 92 -0.38 0.92 7.00
N ILE A 93 -1.69 0.74 6.89
CA ILE A 93 -2.54 1.39 5.88
C ILE A 93 -3.65 2.19 6.56
N PRO A 94 -4.16 3.26 5.95
CA PRO A 94 -5.26 4.03 6.51
C PRO A 94 -6.50 3.16 6.71
N ARG A 95 -7.08 3.21 7.92
CA ARG A 95 -8.30 2.44 8.26
C ARG A 95 -9.49 2.77 7.38
N SER A 96 -9.50 3.96 6.76
CA SER A 96 -10.52 4.39 5.80
C SER A 96 -10.61 3.49 4.56
N LEU A 97 -9.56 2.70 4.27
CA LEU A 97 -9.60 1.71 3.19
C LEU A 97 -10.49 0.51 3.49
N GLY A 98 -10.91 0.30 4.74
CA GLY A 98 -11.88 -0.76 5.08
C GLY A 98 -11.39 -2.20 4.84
N VAL A 99 -10.08 -2.41 4.71
CA VAL A 99 -9.52 -3.75 4.48
C VAL A 99 -9.66 -4.61 5.73
N ALA A 100 -10.57 -5.58 5.68
CA ALA A 100 -10.85 -6.50 6.79
C ALA A 100 -10.02 -7.79 6.73
N SER A 101 -9.58 -8.20 5.54
CA SER A 101 -8.84 -9.44 5.29
C SER A 101 -7.91 -9.29 4.10
N VAL A 102 -6.89 -10.13 4.01
CA VAL A 102 -5.95 -10.20 2.89
C VAL A 102 -5.98 -11.57 2.21
N PRO A 103 -5.68 -11.66 0.90
CA PRO A 103 -5.43 -10.53 -0.01
C PRO A 103 -6.73 -9.78 -0.35
N ALA A 104 -6.63 -8.47 -0.58
CA ALA A 104 -7.74 -7.59 -0.98
C ALA A 104 -7.30 -6.66 -2.13
N LEU A 105 -8.26 -6.23 -2.94
CA LEU A 105 -8.10 -5.27 -4.04
C LEU A 105 -8.98 -4.05 -3.80
#